data_AF-A0A254QJ33-F1
#
_entry.id   AF-A0A254QJ33-F1
#
_cell.length_a   1.000
_cell.length_b   1.000
_cell.length_c   1.000
_cell.angle_alpha   90.00
_cell.angle_beta   90.00
_cell.angle_gamma   90.00
#
_symmetry.space_group_name_H-M   'P 1'
#
loop_
_entity.id
_entity.type
_entity.pdbx_description
1 polymer ?
#
loop_
_entity_poly.entity_id
_entity_poly.type
_entity_poly.pdbx_seq_one_letter_code
_entity_poly.pdbx_strand_id
1 'polypeptide(L)'
;MTAPSVFISYSHDSDAHKAWVLRLATDLRERGVDASLDQWELVPGQDVAAFMQKGILEADRVLLVCSSAYVTKSEGGTGGVGFERLVVTGEVVQSIDTKKFIPLVRDNRGAPRIPRFLGPRLYIDFNDDSAYESKREELLRELLGAPLAVKPPLGVNPFSGELPKQAEPARVVGPTGITRAGGQVLTEPWFETERAVAEKGIAQLSLTGCMELRFGLHDELAKSQIDLLNAVRKSEVRTFGWPIGVTLENRDEYKPKPYGDGIRAEISIAKDSLSGRQTYDYWAVRRNGDFYLLQSLFEDTRGENLIFFNTRIIRVAEALMFASNLYTNLGASPDANLSVRVSHRGLAGRTLTSAGGNRHVFPRVCHESNSESEIVVALGKMRDALVNDVRKIVEPLFMLFEFQEFGEAIYVDIVRRFEKGETS
;
A
#
# COMPACT_ATOMS: atom_id res chain seq x y z
N MET A 1 -16.63 7.77 -29.51
CA MET A 1 -15.30 8.34 -29.77
C MET A 1 -15.35 8.98 -31.14
N THR A 2 -14.81 10.18 -31.31
CA THR A 2 -14.66 10.80 -32.63
C THR A 2 -13.63 10.03 -33.44
N ALA A 3 -13.91 9.78 -34.72
CA ALA A 3 -12.94 9.14 -35.62
C ALA A 3 -11.68 10.03 -35.73
N PRO A 4 -10.46 9.46 -35.72
CA PRO A 4 -9.24 10.25 -35.88
C PRO A 4 -9.20 10.82 -37.31
N SER A 5 -8.92 12.13 -37.41
CA SER A 5 -8.75 12.81 -38.68
C SER A 5 -7.33 12.58 -39.23
N VAL A 6 -7.23 12.19 -40.49
CA VAL A 6 -5.96 11.81 -41.12
C VAL A 6 -5.79 12.51 -42.45
N PHE A 7 -4.70 13.26 -42.63
CA PHE A 7 -4.36 13.86 -43.91
C PHE A 7 -3.28 13.05 -44.63
N ILE A 8 -3.47 12.74 -45.92
CA ILE A 8 -2.51 11.96 -46.72
C ILE A 8 -1.75 12.88 -47.68
N SER A 9 -0.46 13.10 -47.40
CA SER A 9 0.48 13.82 -48.27
C SER A 9 1.29 12.83 -49.10
N TYR A 10 1.25 12.98 -50.42
CA TYR A 10 1.98 12.13 -51.38
C TYR A 10 2.33 12.94 -52.62
N SER A 11 3.26 12.42 -53.43
CA SER A 11 3.59 13.02 -54.72
C SER A 11 2.83 12.36 -55.88
N HIS A 12 2.42 13.17 -56.85
CA HIS A 12 1.71 12.70 -58.05
C HIS A 12 2.68 12.04 -59.04
N ASP A 13 3.19 10.85 -58.70
CA ASP A 13 4.31 10.23 -59.43
C ASP A 13 3.87 9.46 -60.68
N SER A 14 2.81 8.67 -60.56
CA SER A 14 2.20 7.91 -61.66
C SER A 14 0.74 7.61 -61.34
N ASP A 15 -0.04 7.24 -62.35
CA ASP A 15 -1.45 6.86 -62.15
C ASP A 15 -1.57 5.62 -61.26
N ALA A 16 -0.63 4.68 -61.36
CA ALA A 16 -0.56 3.52 -60.48
C ALA A 16 -0.33 3.92 -59.01
N HIS A 17 0.56 4.89 -58.76
CA HIS A 17 0.81 5.41 -57.42
C HIS A 17 -0.42 6.16 -56.86
N LYS A 18 -1.06 7.01 -57.69
CA LYS A 18 -2.30 7.70 -57.32
C LYS A 18 -3.43 6.74 -56.95
N ALA A 19 -3.61 5.68 -57.75
CA ALA A 19 -4.60 4.64 -57.50
C ALA A 19 -4.29 3.86 -56.21
N TRP A 20 -3.02 3.60 -55.93
CA TRP A 20 -2.60 2.96 -54.69
C TRP A 20 -2.90 3.82 -53.45
N VAL A 21 -2.57 5.12 -53.51
CA VAL A 21 -2.87 6.06 -52.41
C VAL A 21 -4.38 6.19 -52.19
N LEU A 22 -5.16 6.25 -53.28
CA LEU A 22 -6.62 6.27 -53.23
C LEU A 22 -7.16 5.01 -52.54
N ARG A 23 -6.68 3.81 -52.93
CA ARG A 23 -7.07 2.55 -52.28
C ARG A 23 -6.78 2.58 -50.78
N LEU A 24 -5.58 3.00 -50.38
CA LEU A 24 -5.23 3.10 -48.96
C LEU A 24 -6.19 4.04 -48.22
N ALA A 25 -6.46 5.23 -48.77
CA ALA A 25 -7.36 6.20 -48.19
C ALA A 25 -8.78 5.63 -48.03
N THR A 26 -9.31 4.98 -49.06
CA THR A 26 -10.62 4.32 -49.03
C THR A 26 -10.66 3.25 -47.95
N ASP A 27 -9.66 2.36 -47.90
CA ASP A 27 -9.63 1.28 -46.92
C ASP A 27 -9.60 1.81 -45.47
N LEU A 28 -8.91 2.95 -45.22
CA LEU A 28 -8.87 3.62 -43.93
C LEU A 28 -10.26 4.18 -43.55
N ARG A 29 -10.95 4.85 -44.49
CA ARG A 29 -12.31 5.37 -44.28
C ARG A 29 -13.32 4.29 -43.97
N GLU A 30 -13.27 3.17 -44.68
CA GLU A 30 -14.11 1.99 -44.42
C GLU A 30 -13.93 1.42 -43.00
N ARG A 31 -12.82 1.72 -42.34
CA ARG A 31 -12.41 1.14 -41.05
C ARG A 31 -12.37 2.17 -39.91
N GLY A 32 -13.10 3.28 -40.07
CA GLY A 32 -13.38 4.23 -38.98
C GLY A 32 -12.33 5.32 -38.79
N VAL A 33 -11.48 5.58 -39.79
CA VAL A 33 -10.54 6.71 -39.82
C VAL A 33 -11.09 7.76 -40.78
N ASP A 34 -11.14 9.03 -40.37
CA ASP A 34 -11.58 10.11 -41.25
C ASP A 34 -10.42 10.62 -42.11
N ALA A 35 -10.12 9.90 -43.20
CA ALA A 35 -9.03 10.24 -44.10
C ALA A 35 -9.45 11.31 -45.12
N SER A 36 -8.63 12.34 -45.27
CA SER A 36 -8.72 13.41 -46.28
C SER A 36 -7.65 13.21 -47.35
N LEU A 37 -8.06 13.34 -48.61
CA LEU A 37 -7.23 13.13 -49.79
C LEU A 37 -7.55 14.18 -50.86
N ASP A 38 -6.50 14.69 -51.50
CA ASP A 38 -6.61 15.71 -52.55
C ASP A 38 -7.49 15.28 -53.73
N GLN A 39 -7.49 13.99 -54.08
CA GLN A 39 -8.32 13.39 -55.13
C GLN A 39 -9.84 13.49 -54.86
N TRP A 40 -10.25 13.71 -53.61
CA TRP A 40 -11.65 13.86 -53.23
C TRP A 40 -12.06 15.32 -53.00
N GLU A 41 -11.14 16.13 -52.47
CA GLU A 41 -11.50 17.42 -51.87
C GLU A 41 -11.02 18.63 -52.69
N LEU A 42 -10.07 18.47 -53.61
CA LEU A 42 -9.64 19.55 -54.50
C LEU A 42 -10.58 19.72 -55.70
N VAL A 43 -10.91 20.96 -56.00
CA VAL A 43 -11.66 21.35 -57.21
C VAL A 43 -10.86 22.31 -58.09
N PRO A 44 -11.11 22.37 -59.42
CA PRO A 44 -10.42 23.30 -60.31
C PRO A 44 -10.53 24.76 -59.83
N GLY A 45 -9.39 25.45 -59.73
CA GLY A 45 -9.30 26.84 -59.27
C GLY A 45 -8.99 27.01 -57.78
N GLN A 46 -8.99 25.93 -57.00
CA GLN A 46 -8.57 25.97 -55.60
C GLN A 46 -7.05 26.11 -55.45
N ASP A 47 -6.62 26.85 -54.44
CA ASP A 47 -5.21 26.92 -54.06
C ASP A 47 -4.77 25.60 -53.40
N VAL A 48 -3.98 24.82 -54.15
CA VAL A 48 -3.45 23.52 -53.73
C VAL A 48 -2.53 23.68 -52.51
N ALA A 49 -1.73 24.74 -52.45
CA ALA A 49 -0.79 24.96 -51.35
C ALA A 49 -1.54 25.29 -50.05
N ALA A 50 -2.58 26.11 -50.12
CA ALA A 50 -3.42 26.42 -48.96
C ALA A 50 -4.17 25.18 -48.45
N PHE A 51 -4.65 24.30 -49.35
CA PHE A 51 -5.29 23.04 -48.97
C PHE A 51 -4.32 22.11 -48.24
N MET A 52 -3.11 21.92 -48.77
CA MET A 52 -2.07 21.10 -48.14
C MET A 52 -1.68 21.63 -46.77
N GLN A 53 -1.52 22.96 -46.63
CA GLN A 53 -1.22 23.60 -45.35
C GLN A 53 -2.29 23.31 -44.31
N LYS A 54 -3.56 23.51 -44.69
CA LYS A 54 -4.70 23.30 -43.79
C LYS A 54 -4.78 21.84 -43.34
N GLY A 55 -4.68 20.89 -44.27
CA GLY A 55 -4.71 19.46 -43.97
C GLY A 55 -3.58 19.03 -43.04
N ILE A 56 -2.37 19.55 -43.25
CA ILE A 56 -1.22 19.28 -42.35
C ILE A 56 -1.44 19.87 -40.96
N LEU A 57 -1.99 21.07 -40.83
CA LEU A 57 -2.16 21.75 -39.54
C LEU A 57 -3.31 21.16 -38.71
N GLU A 58 -4.44 20.86 -39.34
CA GLU A 58 -5.69 20.51 -38.64
C GLU A 58 -5.84 19.02 -38.33
N ALA A 59 -5.21 18.12 -39.09
CA ALA A 59 -5.38 16.68 -38.90
C ALA A 59 -4.70 16.15 -37.63
N ASP A 60 -5.31 15.15 -36.98
CA ASP A 60 -4.73 14.46 -35.80
C ASP A 60 -3.46 13.67 -36.16
N ARG A 61 -3.41 13.15 -37.39
CA ARG A 61 -2.28 12.45 -37.98
C ARG A 61 -2.10 12.84 -39.45
N VAL A 62 -0.86 12.81 -39.92
CA VAL A 62 -0.47 13.10 -41.29
C VAL A 62 0.35 11.93 -41.83
N LEU A 63 -0.17 11.25 -42.85
CA LEU A 63 0.52 10.17 -43.55
C LEU A 63 1.38 10.76 -44.66
N LEU A 64 2.68 10.50 -44.63
CA LEU A 64 3.62 10.95 -45.65
C LEU A 64 4.01 9.77 -46.53
N VAL A 65 3.45 9.68 -47.73
CA VAL A 65 3.76 8.59 -48.68
C VAL A 65 5.10 8.88 -49.35
N CYS A 66 6.15 8.29 -48.79
CA CYS A 66 7.55 8.49 -49.13
C CYS A 66 7.97 7.61 -50.31
N SER A 67 7.64 8.02 -51.53
CA SER A 67 8.22 7.48 -52.76
C SER A 67 9.61 8.03 -53.05
N SER A 68 10.35 7.39 -53.97
CA SER A 68 11.66 7.92 -54.38
C SER A 68 11.54 9.36 -54.92
N ALA A 69 10.46 9.68 -55.63
CA ALA A 69 10.20 11.01 -56.14
C ALA A 69 9.79 11.99 -55.02
N TYR A 70 8.97 11.56 -54.07
CA TYR A 70 8.60 12.36 -52.89
C TYR A 70 9.84 12.76 -52.08
N VAL A 71 10.71 11.79 -51.78
CA VAL A 71 11.94 12.01 -51.03
C VAL A 71 12.90 12.91 -51.80
N THR A 72 13.10 12.67 -53.10
CA THR A 72 13.99 13.49 -53.93
C THR A 72 13.52 14.94 -54.00
N LYS A 73 12.22 15.18 -54.20
CA LYS A 73 11.61 16.53 -54.22
C LYS A 73 11.75 17.23 -52.86
N SER A 74 11.48 16.49 -51.79
CA SER A 74 11.64 16.96 -50.42
C SER A 74 13.07 17.37 -50.08
N GLU A 75 14.07 16.63 -50.55
CA GLU A 75 15.49 16.92 -50.28
C GLU A 75 16.06 18.04 -51.15
N GLY A 76 15.71 18.07 -52.45
CA GLY A 76 16.35 18.89 -53.47
C GLY A 76 15.96 20.36 -53.50
N GLY A 77 14.88 20.78 -52.84
CA GLY A 77 14.46 22.20 -52.78
C GLY A 77 14.10 22.82 -54.14
N THR A 78 14.08 22.06 -55.23
CA THR A 78 13.74 22.52 -56.58
C THR A 78 12.38 21.97 -57.03
N GLY A 79 11.50 22.86 -57.49
CA GLY A 79 10.25 22.49 -58.18
C GLY A 79 8.97 22.53 -57.33
N GLY A 80 8.76 23.59 -56.53
CA GLY A 80 7.45 23.87 -55.90
C GLY A 80 7.10 23.09 -54.62
N VAL A 81 7.90 22.10 -54.23
CA VAL A 81 7.73 21.28 -53.00
C VAL A 81 8.55 21.86 -51.83
N GLY A 82 8.61 23.19 -51.74
CA GLY A 82 9.34 23.90 -50.67
C GLY A 82 8.49 24.12 -49.43
N PHE A 83 7.17 24.11 -49.58
CA PHE A 83 6.24 24.55 -48.54
C PHE A 83 5.91 23.45 -47.53
N GLU A 84 5.63 22.21 -47.98
CA GLU A 84 5.39 21.10 -47.04
C GLU A 84 6.64 20.84 -46.19
N ARG A 85 7.83 20.98 -46.79
CA ARG A 85 9.08 20.94 -46.03
C ARG A 85 9.12 22.02 -44.96
N LEU A 86 8.77 23.27 -45.24
CA LEU A 86 8.80 24.35 -44.24
C LEU A 86 7.78 24.17 -43.12
N VAL A 87 6.55 23.75 -43.44
CA VAL A 87 5.49 23.53 -42.44
C VAL A 87 5.79 22.29 -41.59
N VAL A 88 6.13 21.16 -42.21
CA VAL A 88 6.46 19.93 -41.49
C VAL A 88 7.77 20.08 -40.71
N THR A 89 8.81 20.71 -41.28
CA THR A 89 10.06 20.98 -40.55
C THR A 89 9.82 21.96 -39.41
N GLY A 90 8.99 23.00 -39.60
CA GLY A 90 8.63 23.94 -38.54
C GLY A 90 7.93 23.26 -37.37
N GLU A 91 6.95 22.40 -37.65
CA GLU A 91 6.19 21.68 -36.61
C GLU A 91 7.03 20.58 -35.93
N VAL A 92 7.85 19.85 -36.69
CA VAL A 92 8.78 18.83 -36.15
C VAL A 92 9.90 19.47 -35.33
N VAL A 93 10.39 20.66 -35.68
CA VAL A 93 11.39 21.40 -34.90
C VAL A 93 10.77 22.02 -33.63
N GLN A 94 9.54 22.52 -33.72
CA GLN A 94 8.83 23.09 -32.56
C GLN A 94 8.43 22.03 -31.52
N SER A 95 8.17 20.79 -31.95
CA SER A 95 7.82 19.67 -31.07
C SER A 95 8.53 18.39 -31.52
N ILE A 96 9.78 18.23 -31.07
CA ILE A 96 10.67 17.12 -31.45
C ILE A 96 10.01 15.74 -31.24
N ASP A 97 9.20 15.60 -30.19
CA ASP A 97 8.50 14.35 -29.83
C ASP A 97 7.12 14.16 -30.50
N THR A 98 6.72 15.03 -31.43
CA THR A 98 5.41 14.93 -32.08
C THR A 98 5.23 13.56 -32.76
N LYS A 99 4.08 12.92 -32.59
CA LYS A 99 3.71 11.67 -33.29
C LYS A 99 2.75 11.90 -34.45
N LYS A 100 2.56 13.16 -34.85
CA LYS A 100 1.61 13.56 -35.88
C LYS A 100 1.97 13.00 -37.26
N PHE A 101 3.25 13.01 -37.63
CA PHE A 101 3.72 12.58 -38.95
C PHE A 101 4.11 11.11 -38.97
N ILE A 102 3.45 10.32 -39.82
CA ILE A 102 3.67 8.88 -40.02
C ILE A 102 4.19 8.65 -41.44
N PRO A 103 5.49 8.33 -41.62
CA PRO A 103 6.03 8.02 -42.93
C PRO A 103 5.59 6.63 -43.40
N LEU A 104 5.10 6.55 -44.63
CA LEU A 104 4.76 5.32 -45.34
C LEU A 104 5.67 5.17 -46.56
N VAL A 105 6.52 4.16 -46.59
CA VAL A 105 7.46 3.97 -47.71
C VAL A 105 6.78 3.17 -48.80
N ARG A 106 6.63 3.75 -50.00
CA ARG A 106 6.03 3.09 -51.17
C ARG A 106 6.81 3.45 -52.41
N ASP A 107 7.14 2.49 -53.26
CA ASP A 107 7.94 2.71 -54.48
C ASP A 107 9.28 3.41 -54.17
N ASN A 108 9.90 3.05 -53.03
CA ASN A 108 11.19 3.55 -52.61
C ASN A 108 11.99 2.47 -51.88
N ARG A 109 12.84 1.76 -52.63
CA ARG A 109 13.65 0.65 -52.10
C ARG A 109 15.08 1.08 -51.72
N GLY A 110 15.52 2.24 -52.19
CA GLY A 110 16.86 2.79 -51.95
C GLY A 110 16.97 3.60 -50.65
N ALA A 111 18.19 4.08 -50.35
CA ALA A 111 18.44 5.03 -49.27
C ALA A 111 18.60 6.46 -49.84
N PRO A 112 18.02 7.51 -49.20
CA PRO A 112 17.21 7.45 -47.99
C PRO A 112 15.75 7.02 -48.26
N ARG A 113 15.18 6.24 -47.32
CA ARG A 113 13.79 5.72 -47.44
C ARG A 113 12.72 6.75 -47.09
N ILE A 114 13.06 7.73 -46.25
CA ILE A 114 12.20 8.85 -45.83
C ILE A 114 13.00 10.16 -45.92
N PRO A 115 12.36 11.34 -46.01
CA PRO A 115 13.06 12.61 -45.99
C PRO A 115 13.88 12.84 -44.71
N ARG A 116 15.06 13.45 -44.83
CA ARG A 116 16.00 13.69 -43.72
C ARG A 116 15.42 14.58 -42.62
N PHE A 117 14.51 15.48 -42.97
CA PHE A 117 13.85 16.35 -41.99
C PHE A 117 12.96 15.59 -40.99
N LEU A 118 12.57 14.35 -41.30
CA LEU A 118 11.86 13.48 -40.37
C LEU A 118 12.79 12.79 -39.36
N GLY A 119 14.11 12.93 -39.50
CA GLY A 119 15.07 12.29 -38.61
C GLY A 119 14.93 10.76 -38.55
N PRO A 120 15.24 10.11 -37.42
CA PRO A 120 15.23 8.64 -37.29
C PRO A 120 13.84 8.04 -37.00
N ARG A 121 12.76 8.65 -37.50
CA ARG A 121 11.38 8.19 -37.22
C ARG A 121 11.10 6.81 -37.81
N LEU A 122 10.32 6.03 -37.07
CA LEU A 122 9.75 4.77 -37.58
C LEU A 122 8.83 5.05 -38.75
N TYR A 123 8.81 4.14 -39.72
CA TYR A 123 7.98 4.19 -40.91
C TYR A 123 7.37 2.81 -41.18
N ILE A 124 6.27 2.77 -41.92
CA ILE A 124 5.65 1.52 -42.38
C ILE A 124 6.06 1.29 -43.84
N ASP A 125 6.64 0.12 -44.14
CA ASP A 125 7.11 -0.22 -45.49
C ASP A 125 6.01 -0.95 -46.29
N PHE A 126 5.50 -0.27 -47.32
CA PHE A 126 4.49 -0.75 -48.27
C PHE A 126 5.09 -1.07 -49.65
N ASN A 127 6.40 -1.29 -49.78
CA ASN A 127 7.02 -1.68 -51.07
C ASN A 127 6.64 -3.09 -51.56
N ASP A 128 6.11 -3.95 -50.68
CA ASP A 128 5.69 -5.31 -50.98
C ASP A 128 4.16 -5.41 -50.95
N ASP A 129 3.56 -5.57 -52.13
CA ASP A 129 2.11 -5.68 -52.28
C ASP A 129 1.53 -6.92 -51.58
N SER A 130 2.31 -8.00 -51.43
CA SER A 130 1.84 -9.20 -50.73
C SER A 130 1.64 -8.95 -49.22
N ALA A 131 2.34 -7.96 -48.66
CA ALA A 131 2.24 -7.56 -47.27
C ALA A 131 1.18 -6.47 -47.02
N TYR A 132 0.52 -5.94 -48.05
CA TYR A 132 -0.37 -4.78 -47.96
C TYR A 132 -1.41 -4.88 -46.84
N GLU A 133 -2.11 -6.02 -46.75
CA GLU A 133 -3.15 -6.22 -45.74
C GLU A 133 -2.60 -6.14 -44.31
N SER A 134 -1.44 -6.76 -44.07
CA SER A 134 -0.77 -6.74 -42.77
C SER A 134 -0.25 -5.35 -42.39
N LYS A 135 0.28 -4.60 -43.36
CA LYS A 135 0.80 -3.24 -43.17
C LYS A 135 -0.31 -2.20 -42.98
N ARG A 136 -1.45 -2.40 -43.66
CA ARG A 136 -2.66 -1.61 -43.42
C ARG A 136 -3.22 -1.86 -42.02
N GLU A 137 -3.23 -3.11 -41.55
CA GLU A 137 -3.65 -3.41 -40.17
C GLU A 137 -2.71 -2.76 -39.14
N GLU A 138 -1.39 -2.81 -39.36
CA GLU A 138 -0.39 -2.12 -38.53
C GLU A 138 -0.70 -0.62 -38.42
N LEU A 139 -0.99 0.04 -39.55
CA LEU A 139 -1.36 1.46 -39.60
C LEU A 139 -2.68 1.76 -38.88
N LEU A 140 -3.74 0.98 -39.13
CA LEU A 140 -5.05 1.18 -38.51
C LEU A 140 -5.00 1.07 -36.98
N ARG A 141 -4.21 0.14 -36.46
CA ARG A 141 -4.02 -0.05 -35.02
C ARG A 141 -3.33 1.14 -34.36
N GLU A 142 -2.39 1.77 -35.06
CA GLU A 142 -1.79 3.03 -34.58
C GLU A 142 -2.84 4.14 -34.57
N LEU A 143 -3.54 4.35 -35.69
CA LEU A 143 -4.48 5.46 -35.86
C LEU A 143 -5.64 5.39 -34.86
N LEU A 144 -6.13 4.18 -34.57
CA LEU A 144 -7.28 3.93 -33.68
C LEU A 144 -6.86 3.64 -32.23
N GLY A 145 -5.57 3.64 -31.90
CA GLY A 145 -5.09 3.43 -30.53
C GLY A 145 -5.27 1.99 -30.00
N ALA A 146 -5.21 0.98 -30.88
CA ALA A 146 -5.44 -0.44 -30.56
C ALA A 146 -4.20 -1.32 -30.86
N PRO A 147 -3.06 -1.12 -30.18
CA PRO A 147 -1.80 -1.82 -30.46
C PRO A 147 -1.93 -3.34 -30.28
N LEU A 148 -1.28 -4.13 -31.16
CA LEU A 148 -1.26 -5.61 -31.10
C LEU A 148 -0.73 -6.14 -29.76
N ALA A 149 0.29 -5.48 -29.22
CA ALA A 149 0.91 -5.82 -27.95
C ALA A 149 0.68 -4.67 -26.96
N VAL A 150 -0.26 -4.84 -26.05
CA VAL A 150 -0.41 -3.94 -24.91
C VAL A 150 0.73 -4.24 -23.95
N LYS A 151 1.49 -3.20 -23.57
CA LYS A 151 2.52 -3.33 -22.54
C LYS A 151 1.86 -3.92 -21.29
N PRO A 152 2.24 -5.13 -20.83
CA PRO A 152 1.64 -5.72 -19.64
C PRO A 152 1.90 -4.82 -18.43
N PRO A 153 1.05 -4.88 -17.39
CA PRO A 153 1.35 -4.20 -16.13
C PRO A 153 2.73 -4.61 -15.66
N LEU A 154 3.48 -3.65 -15.12
CA LEU A 154 4.84 -3.89 -14.64
C LEU A 154 4.79 -4.92 -13.50
N GLY A 155 5.47 -6.03 -13.67
CA GLY A 155 5.64 -7.02 -12.60
C GLY A 155 6.46 -6.46 -11.45
N VAL A 156 6.31 -7.04 -10.26
CA VAL A 156 7.13 -6.67 -9.10
C VAL A 156 8.58 -7.11 -9.37
N ASN A 157 9.54 -6.22 -9.16
CA ASN A 157 10.95 -6.52 -9.35
C ASN A 157 11.40 -7.58 -8.32
N PRO A 158 11.93 -8.74 -8.76
CA PRO A 158 12.36 -9.81 -7.84
C PRO A 158 13.62 -9.47 -7.02
N PHE A 159 14.26 -8.34 -7.30
CA PHE A 159 15.45 -7.83 -6.63
C PHE A 159 15.28 -6.37 -6.17
N SER A 160 14.05 -5.81 -6.14
CA SER A 160 13.86 -4.40 -5.79
C SER A 160 14.26 -4.04 -4.38
N GLY A 161 14.56 -5.01 -3.50
CA GLY A 161 14.93 -4.70 -2.13
C GLY A 161 13.95 -3.68 -1.57
N GLU A 162 12.65 -3.98 -1.67
CA GLU A 162 11.71 -3.31 -0.79
C GLU A 162 12.20 -3.63 0.63
N LEU A 163 12.96 -2.70 1.21
CA LEU A 163 12.87 -2.48 2.64
C LEU A 163 11.37 -2.49 2.92
N PRO A 164 10.89 -3.34 3.83
CA PRO A 164 9.48 -3.40 4.15
C PRO A 164 8.97 -1.97 4.29
N LYS A 165 7.77 -1.66 3.75
CA LYS A 165 6.98 -0.46 4.14
C LYS A 165 7.41 -0.14 5.55
N GLN A 166 8.02 1.03 5.80
CA GLN A 166 8.59 1.35 7.11
C GLN A 166 7.69 0.70 8.15
N ALA A 167 8.15 -0.44 8.70
CA ALA A 167 7.56 -0.93 9.91
C ALA A 167 7.98 0.21 10.80
N GLU A 168 7.02 1.09 11.13
CA GLU A 168 7.28 2.13 12.11
C GLU A 168 8.10 1.47 13.20
N PRO A 169 9.32 1.94 13.49
CA PRO A 169 10.36 1.15 14.11
C PRO A 169 9.86 0.53 15.40
N ALA A 170 9.28 -0.65 15.27
CA ALA A 170 8.96 -1.57 16.31
C ALA A 170 10.33 -2.10 16.67
N ARG A 171 11.01 -1.40 17.60
CA ARG A 171 12.21 -1.92 18.23
C ARG A 171 11.83 -3.24 18.89
N VAL A 172 11.88 -4.35 18.17
CA VAL A 172 11.74 -5.68 18.78
C VAL A 172 12.99 -5.91 19.62
N VAL A 173 12.93 -5.48 20.89
CA VAL A 173 14.00 -5.68 21.87
C VAL A 173 13.73 -6.99 22.60
N GLY A 174 14.48 -8.04 22.28
CA GLY A 174 14.47 -9.30 23.01
C GLY A 174 14.72 -10.53 22.13
N PRO A 175 14.93 -11.72 22.72
CA PRO A 175 15.01 -12.96 21.97
C PRO A 175 13.69 -13.18 21.24
N THR A 176 13.73 -13.26 19.91
CA THR A 176 12.55 -13.63 19.12
C THR A 176 12.19 -15.06 19.50
N GLY A 177 10.91 -15.30 19.83
CA GLY A 177 10.41 -16.61 20.23
C GLY A 177 10.44 -17.62 19.09
N ILE A 178 11.63 -18.01 18.64
CA ILE A 178 11.86 -18.99 17.59
C ILE A 178 11.64 -20.38 18.20
N THR A 179 10.64 -21.08 17.67
CA THR A 179 10.38 -22.48 18.00
C THR A 179 11.55 -23.38 17.62
N ARG A 180 11.60 -24.62 18.13
CA ARG A 180 12.61 -25.61 17.71
C ARG A 180 12.63 -25.87 16.20
N ALA A 181 11.53 -25.60 15.50
CA ALA A 181 11.39 -25.73 14.05
C ALA A 181 11.78 -24.46 13.26
N GLY A 182 12.22 -23.39 13.93
CA GLY A 182 12.68 -22.15 13.30
C GLY A 182 11.59 -21.09 13.03
N GLY A 183 10.31 -21.38 13.28
CA GLY A 183 9.21 -20.41 13.14
C GLY A 183 9.08 -19.50 14.36
N GLN A 184 8.73 -18.23 14.18
CA GLN A 184 8.41 -17.30 15.27
C GLN A 184 6.96 -17.50 15.74
N VAL A 185 6.77 -17.73 17.04
CA VAL A 185 5.44 -18.05 17.61
C VAL A 185 4.40 -16.95 17.34
N LEU A 186 4.78 -15.67 17.50
CA LEU A 186 3.83 -14.54 17.47
C LEU A 186 3.59 -13.95 16.06
N THR A 187 4.11 -14.60 15.01
CA THR A 187 3.94 -14.17 13.61
C THR A 187 2.99 -15.04 12.82
N GLU A 188 2.27 -15.97 13.46
CA GLU A 188 1.24 -16.75 12.77
C GLU A 188 0.17 -15.83 12.14
N PRO A 189 -0.37 -16.18 10.95
CA PRO A 189 -1.43 -15.40 10.29
C PRO A 189 -2.68 -15.17 11.13
N TRP A 190 -2.91 -15.99 12.15
CA TRP A 190 -4.01 -15.82 13.10
C TRP A 190 -3.93 -14.47 13.84
N PHE A 191 -2.75 -14.08 14.35
CA PHE A 191 -2.60 -12.80 15.06
C PHE A 191 -2.91 -11.59 14.17
N GLU A 192 -2.50 -11.63 12.89
CA GLU A 192 -2.82 -10.55 11.94
C GLU A 192 -4.31 -10.51 11.59
N THR A 193 -4.99 -11.68 11.57
CA THR A 193 -6.43 -11.75 11.38
C THR A 193 -7.18 -11.10 12.54
N GLU A 194 -6.81 -11.42 13.78
CA GLU A 194 -7.40 -10.83 14.98
C GLU A 194 -7.11 -9.32 15.06
N ARG A 195 -5.89 -8.91 14.68
CA ARG A 195 -5.53 -7.50 14.56
C ARG A 195 -6.40 -6.74 13.58
N ALA A 196 -6.60 -7.28 12.38
CA ALA A 196 -7.43 -6.65 11.37
C ALA A 196 -8.91 -6.53 11.79
N VAL A 197 -9.41 -7.43 12.65
CA VAL A 197 -10.76 -7.31 13.24
C VAL A 197 -10.77 -6.15 14.24
N ALA A 198 -9.83 -6.13 15.19
CA ALA A 198 -9.78 -5.12 16.23
C ALA A 198 -9.54 -3.69 15.69
N GLU A 199 -8.69 -3.55 14.67
CA GLU A 199 -8.40 -2.25 14.04
C GLU A 199 -9.63 -1.65 13.35
N LYS A 200 -10.56 -2.48 12.84
CA LYS A 200 -11.84 -1.98 12.31
C LYS A 200 -12.69 -1.34 13.41
N GLY A 201 -12.74 -1.93 14.60
CA GLY A 201 -13.49 -1.39 15.73
C GLY A 201 -12.89 -0.08 16.26
N ILE A 202 -11.56 -0.02 16.38
CA ILE A 202 -10.84 1.23 16.70
C ILE A 202 -11.15 2.34 15.69
N ALA A 203 -11.09 2.03 14.39
CA ALA A 203 -11.34 3.00 13.33
C ALA A 203 -12.79 3.53 13.35
N GLN A 204 -13.77 2.67 13.67
CA GLN A 204 -15.17 3.07 13.80
C GLN A 204 -15.40 4.10 14.92
N LEU A 205 -14.62 4.02 16.00
CA LEU A 205 -14.67 4.97 17.12
C LEU A 205 -13.72 6.16 16.94
N SER A 206 -13.00 6.25 15.81
CA SER A 206 -12.00 7.29 15.57
C SER A 206 -10.94 7.39 16.69
N LEU A 207 -10.64 6.27 17.33
CA LEU A 207 -9.63 6.18 18.37
C LEU A 207 -8.25 6.05 17.72
N THR A 208 -7.24 6.73 18.27
CA THR A 208 -5.90 6.79 17.67
C THR A 208 -4.86 6.03 18.48
N GLY A 209 -4.96 6.04 19.82
CA GLY A 209 -4.06 5.30 20.70
C GLY A 209 -4.55 3.90 21.00
N CYS A 210 -3.68 2.89 20.88
CA CYS A 210 -3.97 1.56 21.40
C CYS A 210 -2.75 0.83 21.96
N MET A 211 -3.03 -0.17 22.80
CA MET A 211 -2.10 -1.17 23.30
C MET A 211 -2.54 -2.54 22.78
N GLU A 212 -1.61 -3.29 22.20
CA GLU A 212 -1.80 -4.64 21.69
C GLU A 212 -0.98 -5.63 22.53
N LEU A 213 -1.57 -6.80 22.79
CA LEU A 213 -0.92 -7.94 23.43
C LEU A 213 -1.00 -9.15 22.51
N ARG A 214 0.12 -9.87 22.39
CA ARG A 214 0.16 -11.22 21.80
C ARG A 214 0.86 -12.16 22.75
N PHE A 215 0.21 -13.26 23.10
CA PHE A 215 0.82 -14.35 23.84
C PHE A 215 0.71 -15.64 23.02
N GLY A 216 1.77 -16.43 23.04
CA GLY A 216 1.83 -17.70 22.32
C GLY A 216 2.77 -18.67 23.02
N LEU A 217 2.26 -19.87 23.25
CA LEU A 217 2.97 -20.93 23.97
C LEU A 217 3.88 -21.69 22.99
N HIS A 218 5.08 -22.05 23.45
CA HIS A 218 6.02 -22.84 22.63
C HIS A 218 5.66 -24.33 22.61
N ASP A 219 4.93 -24.79 23.64
CA ASP A 219 4.44 -26.16 23.76
C ASP A 219 3.03 -26.28 23.17
N GLU A 220 2.71 -27.47 22.66
CA GLU A 220 1.36 -27.74 22.16
C GLU A 220 0.34 -27.73 23.29
N LEU A 221 -0.77 -27.04 23.04
CA LEU A 221 -1.94 -27.02 23.89
C LEU A 221 -3.18 -27.24 23.01
N ALA A 222 -4.19 -27.90 23.56
CA ALA A 222 -5.48 -28.04 22.89
C ALA A 222 -6.59 -28.00 23.93
N LYS A 223 -7.49 -27.01 23.84
CA LYS A 223 -8.59 -26.81 24.78
C LYS A 223 -9.94 -26.74 24.09
N SER A 224 -11.00 -26.96 24.87
CA SER A 224 -12.36 -26.67 24.42
C SER A 224 -12.68 -25.18 24.64
N GLN A 225 -13.65 -24.63 23.91
CA GLN A 225 -14.06 -23.23 24.08
C GLN A 225 -14.56 -22.92 25.50
N ILE A 226 -15.17 -23.91 26.19
CA ILE A 226 -15.60 -23.74 27.58
C ILE A 226 -14.41 -23.72 28.55
N ASP A 227 -13.37 -24.50 28.30
CA ASP A 227 -12.13 -24.45 29.08
C ASP A 227 -11.44 -23.09 28.89
N LEU A 228 -11.39 -22.58 27.65
CA LEU A 228 -10.86 -21.25 27.36
C LEU A 228 -11.61 -20.17 28.14
N LEU A 229 -12.95 -20.17 28.10
CA LEU A 229 -13.78 -19.19 28.80
C LEU A 229 -13.55 -19.24 30.31
N ASN A 230 -13.53 -20.44 30.89
CA ASN A 230 -13.28 -20.64 32.31
C ASN A 230 -11.86 -20.19 32.70
N ALA A 231 -10.85 -20.42 31.85
CA ALA A 231 -9.48 -20.00 32.10
C ALA A 231 -9.35 -18.48 32.06
N VAL A 232 -9.90 -17.81 31.04
CA VAL A 232 -9.90 -16.34 30.95
C VAL A 232 -10.58 -15.72 32.17
N ARG A 233 -11.78 -16.19 32.54
CA ARG A 233 -12.54 -15.70 33.70
C ARG A 233 -11.74 -15.79 35.01
N LYS A 234 -10.99 -16.87 35.21
CA LYS A 234 -10.16 -17.09 36.41
C LYS A 234 -8.84 -16.31 36.39
N SER A 235 -8.52 -15.64 35.29
CA SER A 235 -7.23 -15.00 35.07
C SER A 235 -7.27 -13.48 35.14
N GLU A 236 -8.46 -12.87 35.15
CA GLU A 236 -8.64 -11.43 35.30
C GLU A 236 -7.90 -10.88 36.53
N VAL A 237 -7.05 -9.87 36.32
CA VAL A 237 -6.37 -9.13 37.37
C VAL A 237 -6.94 -7.72 37.38
N ARG A 238 -7.61 -7.33 38.46
CA ARG A 238 -8.30 -6.02 38.50
C ARG A 238 -7.36 -4.92 38.95
N THR A 239 -7.26 -3.87 38.14
CA THR A 239 -6.50 -2.64 38.42
C THR A 239 -7.43 -1.42 38.36
N PHE A 240 -7.44 -0.73 37.22
CA PHE A 240 -8.28 0.42 36.89
C PHE A 240 -8.87 0.20 35.50
N GLY A 241 -10.05 0.74 35.24
CA GLY A 241 -10.75 0.47 33.98
C GLY A 241 -11.05 -1.01 33.79
N TRP A 242 -11.19 -1.45 32.54
CA TRP A 242 -11.39 -2.86 32.24
C TRP A 242 -10.10 -3.66 32.41
N PRO A 243 -10.16 -4.86 33.04
CA PRO A 243 -9.00 -5.74 33.14
C PRO A 243 -8.68 -6.38 31.80
N ILE A 244 -7.43 -6.83 31.64
CA ILE A 244 -7.01 -7.70 30.52
C ILE A 244 -7.94 -8.93 30.47
N GLY A 245 -8.55 -9.18 29.31
CA GLY A 245 -9.42 -10.34 29.08
C GLY A 245 -10.81 -10.27 29.75
N VAL A 246 -11.32 -9.08 30.06
CA VAL A 246 -12.63 -8.91 30.72
C VAL A 246 -13.77 -9.67 30.02
N THR A 247 -14.64 -10.36 30.78
CA THR A 247 -15.72 -11.18 30.19
C THR A 247 -17.13 -10.57 30.20
N LEU A 248 -17.41 -9.48 30.94
CA LEU A 248 -18.71 -8.76 30.96
C LEU A 248 -19.98 -9.63 30.76
N GLU A 249 -20.08 -10.77 31.44
CA GLU A 249 -21.09 -11.80 31.12
C GLU A 249 -22.54 -11.37 31.40
N ASN A 250 -22.71 -10.28 32.15
CA ASN A 250 -23.99 -9.63 32.40
C ASN A 250 -24.42 -8.67 31.27
N ARG A 251 -23.65 -8.54 30.19
CA ARG A 251 -23.92 -7.69 29.02
C ARG A 251 -23.94 -8.54 27.76
N ASP A 252 -25.12 -8.83 27.22
CA ASP A 252 -25.28 -9.70 26.04
C ASP A 252 -24.52 -9.22 24.79
N GLU A 253 -24.35 -7.90 24.66
CA GLU A 253 -23.63 -7.27 23.57
C GLU A 253 -22.13 -7.59 23.63
N TYR A 254 -21.56 -7.63 24.84
CA TYR A 254 -20.12 -7.62 25.09
C TYR A 254 -19.54 -8.92 25.66
N LYS A 255 -20.39 -9.85 26.11
CA LYS A 255 -19.94 -11.12 26.63
C LYS A 255 -19.17 -11.95 25.58
N PRO A 256 -18.20 -12.78 25.99
CA PRO A 256 -17.47 -13.67 25.11
C PRO A 256 -18.40 -14.58 24.30
N LYS A 257 -18.04 -14.77 23.04
CA LYS A 257 -18.76 -15.65 22.11
C LYS A 257 -17.79 -16.66 21.52
N PRO A 258 -18.23 -17.91 21.30
CA PRO A 258 -17.53 -18.85 20.44
C PRO A 258 -17.30 -18.26 19.04
N TYR A 259 -16.11 -18.46 18.48
CA TYR A 259 -15.77 -18.04 17.12
C TYR A 259 -14.68 -18.96 16.56
N GLY A 260 -14.88 -19.48 15.35
CA GLY A 260 -13.90 -20.35 14.69
C GLY A 260 -13.41 -21.48 15.60
N ASP A 261 -12.09 -21.56 15.78
CA ASP A 261 -11.40 -22.47 16.70
C ASP A 261 -11.02 -21.79 18.03
N GLY A 262 -11.85 -20.90 18.55
CA GLY A 262 -11.57 -20.15 19.78
C GLY A 262 -12.80 -19.44 20.38
N ILE A 263 -12.52 -18.48 21.25
CA ILE A 263 -13.51 -17.55 21.81
C ILE A 263 -13.00 -16.12 21.66
N ARG A 264 -13.91 -15.15 21.59
CA ARG A 264 -13.54 -13.73 21.57
C ARG A 264 -14.58 -12.85 22.24
N ALA A 265 -14.19 -11.66 22.65
CA ALA A 265 -15.07 -10.60 23.08
C ALA A 265 -14.66 -9.28 22.42
N GLU A 266 -15.65 -8.45 22.13
CA GLU A 266 -15.46 -7.10 21.59
C GLU A 266 -16.38 -6.14 22.36
N ILE A 267 -15.75 -5.15 22.98
CA ILE A 267 -16.40 -4.09 23.76
C ILE A 267 -16.15 -2.80 23.01
N SER A 268 -17.19 -2.30 22.37
CA SER A 268 -17.15 -1.04 21.62
C SER A 268 -18.14 -0.08 22.26
N ILE A 269 -17.60 0.92 22.97
CA ILE A 269 -18.39 1.89 23.72
C ILE A 269 -18.15 3.28 23.14
N ALA A 270 -19.12 3.78 22.37
CA ALA A 270 -19.07 5.11 21.77
C ALA A 270 -19.22 6.26 22.80
N LYS A 271 -19.74 5.97 23.99
CA LYS A 271 -19.81 6.94 25.09
C LYS A 271 -19.80 6.20 26.42
N ASP A 272 -18.63 6.17 27.07
CA ASP A 272 -18.48 5.56 28.37
C ASP A 272 -19.30 6.32 29.43
N SER A 273 -20.03 5.60 30.26
CA SER A 273 -20.93 6.20 31.25
C SER A 273 -20.21 6.95 32.37
N LEU A 274 -18.92 6.67 32.61
CA LEU A 274 -18.12 7.28 33.67
C LEU A 274 -17.34 8.49 33.16
N SER A 275 -16.62 8.34 32.05
CA SER A 275 -15.73 9.37 31.49
C SER A 275 -16.37 10.20 30.38
N GLY A 276 -17.49 9.74 29.80
CA GLY A 276 -18.10 10.34 28.61
C GLY A 276 -17.28 10.18 27.33
N ARG A 277 -16.14 9.48 27.38
CA ARG A 277 -15.22 9.27 26.24
C ARG A 277 -15.38 7.87 25.63
N GLN A 278 -14.86 7.71 24.43
CA GLN A 278 -14.92 6.45 23.68
C GLN A 278 -13.92 5.45 24.25
N THR A 279 -14.30 4.18 24.36
CA THR A 279 -13.40 3.09 24.77
C THR A 279 -13.62 1.87 23.89
N TYR A 280 -12.54 1.14 23.66
CA TYR A 280 -12.53 -0.07 22.84
C TYR A 280 -11.64 -1.13 23.46
N ASP A 281 -12.17 -2.35 23.59
CA ASP A 281 -11.44 -3.52 24.07
C ASP A 281 -11.83 -4.74 23.22
N TYR A 282 -10.86 -5.35 22.57
CA TYR A 282 -11.02 -6.59 21.83
C TYR A 282 -10.04 -7.63 22.37
N TRP A 283 -10.49 -8.86 22.56
CA TRP A 283 -9.59 -9.98 22.79
C TRP A 283 -10.13 -11.29 22.22
N ALA A 284 -9.21 -12.18 21.87
CA ALA A 284 -9.49 -13.50 21.35
C ALA A 284 -8.53 -14.53 21.95
N VAL A 285 -9.02 -15.75 22.18
CA VAL A 285 -8.21 -16.89 22.60
C VAL A 285 -8.51 -18.06 21.69
N ARG A 286 -7.47 -18.62 21.08
CA ARG A 286 -7.54 -19.79 20.20
C ARG A 286 -7.39 -21.08 21.01
N ARG A 287 -7.87 -22.20 20.48
CA ARG A 287 -7.80 -23.53 21.14
C ARG A 287 -6.39 -24.00 21.49
N ASN A 288 -5.37 -23.49 20.81
CA ASN A 288 -3.96 -23.74 21.11
C ASN A 288 -3.39 -22.81 22.21
N GLY A 289 -4.22 -21.95 22.80
CA GLY A 289 -3.81 -21.00 23.83
C GLY A 289 -3.21 -19.71 23.30
N ASP A 290 -3.13 -19.49 21.98
CA ASP A 290 -2.77 -18.18 21.47
C ASP A 290 -3.78 -17.14 21.95
N PHE A 291 -3.27 -16.04 22.50
CA PHE A 291 -4.08 -14.97 23.04
C PHE A 291 -3.73 -13.66 22.33
N TYR A 292 -4.76 -12.99 21.84
CA TYR A 292 -4.65 -11.67 21.23
C TYR A 292 -5.52 -10.68 22.01
N LEU A 293 -5.03 -9.47 22.21
CA LEU A 293 -5.83 -8.35 22.70
C LEU A 293 -5.40 -7.04 22.06
N LEU A 294 -6.37 -6.15 21.84
CA LEU A 294 -6.16 -4.76 21.50
C LEU A 294 -7.12 -3.89 22.31
N GLN A 295 -6.57 -2.92 23.03
CA GLN A 295 -7.33 -1.97 23.85
C GLN A 295 -6.96 -0.53 23.50
N SER A 296 -7.93 0.37 23.52
CA SER A 296 -7.68 1.81 23.44
C SER A 296 -6.88 2.30 24.65
N LEU A 297 -6.05 3.33 24.48
CA LEU A 297 -5.25 3.84 25.60
C LEU A 297 -6.14 4.51 26.65
N PHE A 298 -6.04 4.05 27.90
CA PHE A 298 -6.74 4.66 29.04
C PHE A 298 -6.50 6.17 29.17
N GLU A 299 -5.34 6.66 28.77
CA GLU A 299 -4.98 8.08 28.80
C GLU A 299 -5.85 8.94 27.88
N ASP A 300 -6.39 8.36 26.81
CA ASP A 300 -7.36 9.04 25.94
C ASP A 300 -8.69 9.29 26.65
N THR A 301 -8.95 8.64 27.79
CA THR A 301 -10.09 8.97 28.66
C THR A 301 -9.79 10.11 29.64
N ARG A 302 -8.54 10.58 29.74
CA ARG A 302 -8.05 11.48 30.81
C ARG A 302 -7.54 12.83 30.29
N GLY A 303 -7.00 12.89 29.08
CA GLY A 303 -6.55 14.13 28.45
C GLY A 303 -6.30 13.92 26.96
N GLU A 304 -5.85 14.96 26.27
CA GLU A 304 -5.47 14.87 24.86
C GLU A 304 -3.97 14.58 24.75
N ASN A 305 -3.60 13.65 23.87
CA ASN A 305 -2.21 13.33 23.56
C ASN A 305 -1.34 13.02 24.80
N LEU A 306 -1.91 12.37 25.81
CA LEU A 306 -1.18 11.97 27.02
C LEU A 306 -0.75 10.50 26.94
N ILE A 307 0.34 10.19 27.63
CA ILE A 307 0.72 8.83 27.99
C ILE A 307 1.34 8.83 29.39
N PHE A 308 0.90 7.92 30.24
CA PHE A 308 1.28 7.89 31.65
C PHE A 308 2.25 6.74 31.89
N PHE A 309 3.49 7.04 32.28
CA PHE A 309 4.51 5.99 32.42
C PHE A 309 4.13 4.96 33.49
N ASN A 310 3.54 5.40 34.60
CA ASN A 310 3.08 4.51 35.68
C ASN A 310 1.89 3.64 35.24
N THR A 311 0.96 4.18 34.44
CA THR A 311 -0.13 3.42 33.83
C THR A 311 0.42 2.34 32.89
N ARG A 312 1.44 2.65 32.08
CA ARG A 312 2.09 1.69 31.18
C ARG A 312 2.82 0.57 31.94
N ILE A 313 3.55 0.91 33.01
CA ILE A 313 4.17 -0.08 33.89
C ILE A 313 3.11 -1.01 34.50
N ILE A 314 2.02 -0.45 35.05
CA ILE A 314 0.95 -1.25 35.67
C ILE A 314 0.24 -2.14 34.63
N ARG A 315 -0.08 -1.63 33.43
CA ARG A 315 -0.75 -2.43 32.39
C ARG A 315 0.09 -3.57 31.87
N VAL A 316 1.41 -3.40 31.75
CA VAL A 316 2.31 -4.51 31.39
C VAL A 316 2.44 -5.51 32.55
N ALA A 317 2.49 -5.06 33.80
CA ALA A 317 2.48 -5.96 34.96
C ALA A 317 1.19 -6.78 35.02
N GLU A 318 0.04 -6.13 34.78
CA GLU A 318 -1.27 -6.79 34.69
C GLU A 318 -1.31 -7.81 33.55
N ALA A 319 -0.79 -7.47 32.37
CA ALA A 319 -0.72 -8.38 31.22
C ALA A 319 0.11 -9.64 31.53
N LEU A 320 1.28 -9.50 32.16
CA LEU A 320 2.12 -10.64 32.53
C LEU A 320 1.49 -11.49 33.64
N MET A 321 0.83 -10.88 34.62
CA MET A 321 0.10 -11.61 35.67
C MET A 321 -1.13 -12.34 35.11
N PHE A 322 -1.88 -11.69 34.21
CA PHE A 322 -2.97 -12.32 33.47
C PHE A 322 -2.46 -13.51 32.66
N ALA A 323 -1.36 -13.36 31.91
CA ALA A 323 -0.78 -14.45 31.14
C ALA A 323 -0.36 -15.62 32.04
N SER A 324 0.35 -15.35 33.16
CA SER A 324 0.73 -16.37 34.13
C SER A 324 -0.49 -17.16 34.64
N ASN A 325 -1.57 -16.46 35.00
CA ASN A 325 -2.81 -17.09 35.45
C ASN A 325 -3.50 -17.86 34.31
N LEU A 326 -3.57 -17.30 33.10
CA LEU A 326 -4.23 -17.90 31.95
C LEU A 326 -3.60 -19.24 31.60
N TYR A 327 -2.29 -19.27 31.36
CA TYR A 327 -1.61 -20.50 30.96
C TYR A 327 -1.55 -21.54 32.08
N THR A 328 -1.50 -21.10 33.35
CA THR A 328 -1.66 -22.00 34.50
C THR A 328 -3.07 -22.62 34.52
N ASN A 329 -4.12 -21.83 34.31
CA ASN A 329 -5.51 -22.30 34.27
C ASN A 329 -5.81 -23.17 33.03
N LEU A 330 -5.06 -22.97 31.95
CA LEU A 330 -5.05 -23.86 30.78
C LEU A 330 -4.21 -25.13 31.03
N GLY A 331 -3.50 -25.24 32.15
CA GLY A 331 -2.72 -26.43 32.48
C GLY A 331 -1.44 -26.59 31.67
N ALA A 332 -0.83 -25.49 31.23
CA ALA A 332 0.51 -25.50 30.66
C ALA A 332 1.56 -25.86 31.74
N SER A 333 2.67 -26.47 31.32
CA SER A 333 3.77 -26.82 32.22
C SER A 333 4.42 -25.55 32.79
N PRO A 334 4.83 -25.51 34.08
CA PRO A 334 5.63 -24.41 34.61
C PRO A 334 6.95 -24.19 33.87
N ASP A 335 7.50 -25.23 33.24
CA ASP A 335 8.73 -25.14 32.44
C ASP A 335 8.49 -24.70 30.99
N ALA A 336 7.22 -24.56 30.58
CA ALA A 336 6.87 -24.12 29.24
C ALA A 336 7.32 -22.68 29.01
N ASN A 337 7.83 -22.42 27.80
CA ASN A 337 8.16 -21.07 27.36
C ASN A 337 6.95 -20.39 26.76
N LEU A 338 6.75 -19.14 27.15
CA LEU A 338 5.73 -18.25 26.62
C LEU A 338 6.41 -17.06 25.92
N SER A 339 6.07 -16.85 24.66
CA SER A 339 6.37 -15.59 23.98
C SER A 339 5.31 -14.56 24.34
N VAL A 340 5.77 -13.38 24.78
CA VAL A 340 4.92 -12.25 25.11
C VAL A 340 5.38 -11.04 24.31
N ARG A 341 4.48 -10.47 23.52
CA ARG A 341 4.69 -9.20 22.83
C ARG A 341 3.69 -8.17 23.30
N VAL A 342 4.21 -6.97 23.56
CA VAL A 342 3.42 -5.78 23.88
C VAL A 342 3.75 -4.69 22.88
N SER A 343 2.72 -4.15 22.23
CA SER A 343 2.87 -3.06 21.28
C SER A 343 1.98 -1.89 21.68
N HIS A 344 2.47 -0.67 21.48
CA HIS A 344 1.73 0.57 21.69
C HIS A 344 1.74 1.35 20.37
N ARG A 345 0.59 1.87 19.95
CA ARG A 345 0.42 2.60 18.69
C ARG A 345 -0.27 3.94 18.90
N GLY A 346 -0.13 4.82 17.91
CA GLY A 346 -0.65 6.19 17.97
C GLY A 346 0.12 7.06 18.95
N LEU A 347 1.43 6.83 19.09
CA LEU A 347 2.30 7.52 20.04
C LEU A 347 2.79 8.89 19.55
N ALA A 348 2.82 9.15 18.25
CA ALA A 348 3.36 10.38 17.70
C ALA A 348 2.57 11.60 18.20
N GLY A 349 3.29 12.61 18.67
CA GLY A 349 2.72 13.81 19.27
C GLY A 349 2.23 13.65 20.71
N ARG A 350 2.26 12.43 21.28
CA ARG A 350 1.92 12.24 22.71
C ARG A 350 3.02 12.74 23.62
N THR A 351 2.61 13.21 24.80
CA THR A 351 3.48 13.70 25.85
C THR A 351 3.51 12.73 27.03
N LEU A 352 4.71 12.29 27.41
CA LEU A 352 4.93 11.45 28.59
C LEU A 352 4.77 12.27 29.87
N THR A 353 3.94 11.77 30.79
CA THR A 353 3.72 12.36 32.13
C THR A 353 3.33 11.28 33.14
N SER A 354 2.92 11.65 34.36
CA SER A 354 2.48 10.74 35.41
C SER A 354 0.96 10.83 35.62
N ALA A 355 0.32 9.69 35.85
CA ALA A 355 -1.00 9.69 36.48
C ALA A 355 -0.87 10.06 37.97
N GLY A 356 -1.81 10.85 38.51
CA GLY A 356 -1.98 11.04 39.96
C GLY A 356 -0.99 11.97 40.69
N GLY A 357 -0.05 12.63 39.99
CA GLY A 357 0.82 13.68 40.56
C GLY A 357 1.90 13.24 41.56
N ASN A 358 1.90 11.98 42.02
CA ASN A 358 2.86 11.46 43.01
C ASN A 358 4.32 11.40 42.50
N ARG A 359 4.53 11.47 41.18
CA ARG A 359 5.86 11.50 40.55
C ARG A 359 5.88 12.58 39.49
N HIS A 360 6.82 13.51 39.60
CA HIS A 360 7.03 14.52 38.56
C HIS A 360 7.95 13.95 37.49
N VAL A 361 7.49 14.01 36.24
CA VAL A 361 8.27 13.73 35.04
C VAL A 361 8.21 14.99 34.20
N PHE A 362 9.37 15.47 33.73
CA PHE A 362 9.40 16.58 32.79
C PHE A 362 8.70 16.14 31.50
N PRO A 363 7.75 16.94 30.97
CA PRO A 363 7.04 16.58 29.75
C PRO A 363 8.01 16.36 28.58
N ARG A 364 7.87 15.23 27.90
CA ARG A 364 8.65 14.87 26.70
C ARG A 364 7.72 14.34 25.63
N VAL A 365 7.97 14.70 24.38
CA VAL A 365 7.09 14.36 23.25
C VAL A 365 7.68 13.18 22.47
N CYS A 366 6.82 12.27 22.01
CA CYS A 366 7.21 11.18 21.11
C CYS A 366 7.03 11.59 19.65
N HIS A 367 7.99 11.22 18.81
CA HIS A 367 7.95 11.45 17.36
C HIS A 367 7.65 10.18 16.56
N GLU A 368 7.81 9.01 17.18
CA GLU A 368 7.45 7.72 16.59
C GLU A 368 5.99 7.39 16.89
N SER A 369 5.32 6.70 15.98
CA SER A 369 3.92 6.33 16.15
C SER A 369 3.74 4.98 16.85
N ASN A 370 4.75 4.09 16.82
CA ASN A 370 4.67 2.74 17.39
C ASN A 370 5.88 2.41 18.28
N SER A 371 5.61 1.60 19.31
CA SER A 371 6.59 0.88 20.11
C SER A 371 6.17 -0.58 20.17
N GLU A 372 7.12 -1.51 20.09
CA GLU A 372 6.88 -2.94 20.27
C GLU A 372 7.99 -3.49 21.16
N SER A 373 7.72 -4.53 21.94
CA SER A 373 8.73 -5.26 22.69
C SER A 373 8.28 -6.70 22.87
N GLU A 374 9.21 -7.64 22.73
CA GLU A 374 8.94 -9.07 22.84
C GLU A 374 9.92 -9.71 23.83
N ILE A 375 9.40 -10.54 24.72
CA ILE A 375 10.21 -11.36 25.61
C ILE A 375 9.74 -12.82 25.55
N VAL A 376 10.65 -13.73 25.89
CA VAL A 376 10.33 -15.14 26.14
C VAL A 376 10.55 -15.42 27.61
N VAL A 377 9.53 -15.96 28.27
CA VAL A 377 9.53 -16.23 29.71
C VAL A 377 9.14 -17.67 29.99
N ALA A 378 9.74 -18.28 31.02
CA ALA A 378 9.28 -19.56 31.54
C ALA A 378 8.11 -19.31 32.49
N LEU A 379 6.98 -20.00 32.29
CA LEU A 379 5.73 -19.75 33.02
C LEU A 379 5.91 -19.77 34.55
N GLY A 380 6.67 -20.73 35.07
CA GLY A 380 6.93 -20.90 36.50
C GLY A 380 7.80 -19.81 37.13
N LYS A 381 8.47 -18.97 36.32
CA LYS A 381 9.35 -17.88 36.80
C LYS A 381 8.75 -16.49 36.64
N MET A 382 7.59 -16.36 35.99
CA MET A 382 7.01 -15.06 35.64
C MET A 382 6.76 -14.14 36.85
N ARG A 383 6.33 -14.70 37.99
CA ARG A 383 6.06 -13.91 39.21
C ARG A 383 7.34 -13.37 39.83
N ASP A 384 8.38 -14.20 39.92
CA ASP A 384 9.66 -13.83 40.50
C ASP A 384 10.40 -12.80 39.62
N ALA A 385 10.31 -12.97 38.30
CA ALA A 385 10.94 -12.09 37.31
C ALA A 385 10.11 -10.86 36.93
N LEU A 386 8.89 -10.70 37.48
CA LEU A 386 7.88 -9.73 37.01
C LEU A 386 8.45 -8.31 36.84
N VAL A 387 9.14 -7.78 37.85
CA VAL A 387 9.71 -6.41 37.78
C VAL A 387 10.69 -6.27 36.62
N ASN A 388 11.57 -7.25 36.43
CA ASN A 388 12.59 -7.23 35.37
C ASN A 388 11.95 -7.36 33.98
N ASP A 389 10.93 -8.20 33.85
CA ASP A 389 10.26 -8.45 32.58
C ASP A 389 9.35 -7.28 32.19
N VAL A 390 8.65 -6.66 33.14
CA VAL A 390 7.94 -5.39 32.93
C VAL A 390 8.91 -4.33 32.43
N ARG A 391 10.05 -4.17 33.11
CA ARG A 391 11.08 -3.18 32.77
C ARG A 391 11.59 -3.38 31.34
N LYS A 392 11.99 -4.60 30.96
CA LYS A 392 12.43 -4.93 29.59
C LYS A 392 11.41 -4.58 28.53
N ILE A 393 10.12 -4.75 28.82
CA ILE A 393 9.04 -4.45 27.87
C ILE A 393 8.79 -2.95 27.72
N VAL A 394 8.83 -2.16 28.80
CA VAL A 394 8.42 -0.74 28.74
C VAL A 394 9.59 0.24 28.58
N GLU A 395 10.82 -0.13 28.91
CA GLU A 395 12.00 0.72 28.67
C GLU A 395 12.09 1.17 27.20
N PRO A 396 11.94 0.29 26.18
CA PRO A 396 11.97 0.71 24.78
C PRO A 396 10.90 1.74 24.42
N LEU A 397 9.70 1.64 25.02
CA LEU A 397 8.62 2.62 24.84
C LEU A 397 9.03 3.98 25.37
N PHE A 398 9.58 4.05 26.60
CA PHE A 398 9.95 5.33 27.22
C PHE A 398 11.12 6.01 26.50
N MET A 399 12.04 5.23 25.92
CA MET A 399 13.12 5.76 25.10
C MET A 399 12.66 6.58 23.89
N LEU A 400 11.44 6.33 23.38
CA LEU A 400 10.87 7.11 22.27
C LEU A 400 10.49 8.55 22.67
N PHE A 401 10.38 8.81 23.99
CA PHE A 401 10.13 10.13 24.54
C PHE A 401 11.46 10.78 24.93
N GLU A 402 12.26 11.15 23.92
CA GLU A 402 13.57 11.81 24.07
C GLU A 402 14.54 11.06 24.99
N PHE A 403 14.69 9.74 24.79
CA PHE A 403 15.60 8.89 25.58
C PHE A 403 15.26 8.88 27.09
N GLN A 404 13.98 8.99 27.45
CA GLN A 404 13.58 8.91 28.86
C GLN A 404 13.85 7.50 29.42
N GLU A 405 14.62 7.47 30.50
CA GLU A 405 14.89 6.28 31.30
C GLU A 405 14.37 6.47 32.73
N PHE A 406 13.92 5.38 33.36
CA PHE A 406 13.55 5.38 34.77
C PHE A 406 14.49 4.47 35.56
N GLY A 407 14.85 4.87 36.78
CA GLY A 407 15.67 4.02 37.64
C GLY A 407 14.92 2.75 38.07
N GLU A 408 15.66 1.66 38.30
CA GLU A 408 15.10 0.35 38.69
C GLU A 408 14.13 0.44 39.89
N ALA A 409 14.45 1.27 40.88
CA ALA A 409 13.62 1.48 42.07
C ALA A 409 12.19 1.96 41.75
N ILE A 410 11.99 2.68 40.64
CA ILE A 410 10.67 3.14 40.21
C ILE A 410 9.81 1.97 39.74
N TYR A 411 10.39 1.05 38.96
CA TYR A 411 9.72 -0.17 38.51
C TYR A 411 9.38 -1.07 39.71
N VAL A 412 10.35 -1.28 40.61
CA VAL A 412 10.14 -2.05 41.83
C VAL A 412 8.97 -1.48 42.63
N ASP A 413 8.96 -0.18 42.93
CA ASP A 413 7.88 0.41 43.72
C ASP A 413 6.51 0.25 43.04
N ILE A 414 6.39 0.62 41.76
CA ILE A 414 5.10 0.60 41.06
C ILE A 414 4.56 -0.83 40.96
N VAL A 415 5.40 -1.79 40.54
CA VAL A 415 4.97 -3.18 40.37
C VAL A 415 4.62 -3.82 41.71
N ARG A 416 5.43 -3.61 42.76
CA ARG A 416 5.16 -4.20 44.09
C ARG A 416 3.93 -3.58 44.77
N ARG A 417 3.62 -2.31 44.53
CA ARG A 417 2.37 -1.69 45.00
C ARG A 417 1.16 -2.25 44.25
N PHE A 418 1.28 -2.43 42.93
CA PHE A 418 0.26 -3.11 42.12
C PHE A 418 -0.04 -4.53 42.63
N GLU A 419 0.99 -5.34 42.95
CA GLU A 419 0.78 -6.70 43.51
C GLU A 419 0.02 -6.70 44.85
N LYS A 420 0.12 -5.62 45.63
CA LYS A 420 -0.62 -5.43 46.88
C LYS A 420 -2.04 -4.89 46.67
N GLY A 421 -2.43 -4.58 45.44
CA GLY A 421 -3.71 -3.97 45.11
C GLY A 421 -3.77 -2.46 45.42
N GLU A 422 -2.62 -1.82 45.63
CA GLU A 422 -2.56 -0.37 45.83
C GLU A 422 -2.57 0.33 44.46
N THR A 423 -3.53 1.25 44.24
CA THR A 423 -3.50 2.13 43.07
C THR A 423 -2.57 3.32 43.33
N SER A 424 -1.82 3.72 42.30
CA SER A 424 -0.71 4.68 42.37
C SER A 424 -1.09 6.05 42.90
#